data_AF-A0A3S0EK56-F1
#
_entry.id   AF-A0A3S0EK56-F1
#
_cell.length_a   1.000
_cell.length_b   1.000
_cell.length_c   1.000
_cell.angle_alpha   90.00
_cell.angle_beta   90.00
_cell.angle_gamma   90.00
#
_symmetry.space_group_name_H-M   'P 1'
#
loop_
_entity.id
_entity.type
_entity.pdbx_description
1 polymer ?
#
loop_
_entity_poly.entity_id
_entity_poly.type
_entity_poly.pdbx_seq_one_letter_code
_entity_poly.pdbx_strand_id
1 'polypeptide(L)'
;MLESAVKILGLKCLRHLPWVVKMLTNARGVAYVKRGGVYEQRAFGCGPNGTSDQLGWRELIITPDMVGRKVAQFVAFEFKQDLKSKPTKKQANFISEVKAAGGCGAVIFGPAPEPQIERALFMSSKGVKVCE
;
A
#
# COMPACT_ATOMS: atom_id res chain seq x y z
N MET A 1 -5.06 18.99 22.19
CA MET A 1 -5.19 17.60 22.69
C MET A 1 -4.76 16.64 21.59
N LEU A 2 -3.45 16.41 21.43
CA LEU A 2 -2.86 15.68 20.29
C LEU A 2 -1.87 14.59 20.73
N GLU A 3 -1.99 14.09 21.97
CA GLU A 3 -0.97 13.22 22.58
C GLU A 3 -1.43 11.80 22.95
N SER A 4 -2.68 11.41 22.66
CA SER A 4 -3.25 10.25 23.37
C SER A 4 -3.27 8.90 22.64
N ALA A 5 -2.80 8.77 21.39
CA ALA A 5 -3.03 7.53 20.62
C ALA A 5 -1.78 6.71 20.24
N VAL A 6 -0.57 7.11 20.66
CA VAL A 6 0.66 6.36 20.31
C VAL A 6 1.09 5.47 21.47
N LYS A 7 0.34 4.39 21.69
CA LYS A 7 0.79 3.25 22.48
C LYS A 7 -0.07 2.05 22.10
N ILE A 8 0.48 1.11 21.33
CA ILE A 8 0.22 -0.35 21.41
C ILE A 8 1.20 -1.09 20.48
N LEU A 9 2.20 -1.70 21.15
CA LEU A 9 2.71 -3.07 21.01
C LEU A 9 3.09 -3.65 19.63
N GLY A 10 4.39 -3.88 19.45
CA GLY A 10 4.97 -5.22 19.26
C GLY A 10 4.48 -6.08 18.08
N LEU A 11 5.27 -6.09 17.00
CA LEU A 11 5.50 -7.21 16.07
C LEU A 11 4.34 -8.21 15.94
N LYS A 12 3.36 -7.89 15.09
CA LYS A 12 2.60 -8.86 14.27
C LYS A 12 1.63 -8.14 13.35
N CYS A 13 2.06 -7.99 12.10
CA CYS A 13 1.19 -7.78 10.93
C CYS A 13 0.33 -6.51 10.95
N LEU A 14 0.51 -5.68 9.93
CA LEU A 14 -0.25 -4.46 9.60
C LEU A 14 -1.78 -4.64 9.46
N ARG A 15 -2.31 -5.81 9.79
CA ARG A 15 -3.74 -6.16 9.88
C ARG A 15 -4.46 -5.47 11.05
N HIS A 16 -3.76 -4.80 11.95
CA HIS A 16 -4.32 -4.26 13.20
C HIS A 16 -4.25 -2.73 13.29
N LEU A 17 -3.97 -2.00 12.19
CA LEU A 17 -4.15 -0.54 12.19
C LEU A 17 -5.66 -0.25 12.35
N PRO A 18 -6.14 0.26 13.49
CA PRO A 18 -7.46 -0.15 13.94
C PRO A 18 -8.64 0.57 13.26
N TRP A 19 -8.42 1.51 12.34
CA TRP A 19 -9.52 2.42 11.95
C TRP A 19 -9.75 2.68 10.48
N VAL A 20 -8.82 2.39 9.55
CA VAL A 20 -9.04 2.87 8.16
C VAL A 20 -8.48 1.95 7.07
N VAL A 21 -7.41 1.17 7.26
CA VAL A 21 -6.73 0.50 6.13
C VAL A 21 -6.78 -1.03 6.22
N LYS A 22 -7.35 -1.68 5.19
CA LYS A 22 -7.33 -3.13 5.01
C LYS A 22 -6.23 -3.50 4.01
N MET A 23 -5.12 -4.03 4.52
CA MET A 23 -3.97 -4.45 3.70
C MET A 23 -3.99 -5.96 3.42
N LEU A 24 -3.70 -6.30 2.17
CA LEU A 24 -3.51 -7.66 1.66
C LEU A 24 -2.06 -7.82 1.20
N THR A 25 -1.50 -9.00 1.42
CA THR A 25 -0.21 -9.35 0.83
C THR A 25 -0.42 -9.73 -0.63
N ASN A 26 0.29 -9.08 -1.52
CA ASN A 26 0.32 -9.44 -2.93
C ASN A 26 1.24 -10.67 -3.10
N ALA A 27 0.66 -11.87 -3.03
CA ALA A 27 1.38 -13.11 -3.31
C ALA A 27 1.76 -13.14 -4.79
N ARG A 28 2.99 -12.69 -5.08
CA ARG A 28 3.54 -12.63 -6.43
C ARG A 28 4.57 -13.74 -6.62
N GLY A 29 4.55 -14.37 -7.78
CA GLY A 29 5.53 -15.38 -8.10
C GLY A 29 5.30 -16.04 -9.46
N VAL A 30 5.82 -17.25 -9.56
CA VAL A 30 5.75 -18.09 -10.74
C VAL A 30 5.23 -19.46 -10.33
N ALA A 31 4.24 -19.95 -11.06
CA ALA A 31 3.75 -21.32 -10.95
C ALA A 31 4.11 -22.09 -12.23
N TYR A 32 4.35 -23.38 -12.08
CA TYR A 32 4.54 -24.30 -13.21
C TYR A 32 3.25 -25.08 -13.42
N VAL A 33 2.67 -24.96 -14.61
CA VAL A 33 1.41 -25.63 -14.97
C VAL A 33 1.73 -26.75 -15.94
N LYS A 34 1.34 -27.98 -15.62
CA LYS A 34 1.52 -29.13 -16.51
C LYS A 34 0.39 -29.18 -17.53
N ARG A 35 0.72 -29.12 -18.83
CA ARG A 35 -0.22 -29.35 -19.94
C ARG A 35 0.42 -30.28 -20.96
N GLY A 36 -0.26 -31.39 -21.30
CA GLY A 36 0.22 -32.33 -22.31
C GLY A 36 1.59 -32.96 -22.03
N GLY A 37 1.98 -33.08 -20.75
CA GLY A 37 3.30 -33.60 -20.36
C GLY A 37 4.41 -32.54 -20.26
N VAL A 38 4.18 -31.31 -20.70
CA VAL A 38 5.14 -30.19 -20.61
C VAL A 38 4.79 -29.30 -19.42
N TYR A 39 5.82 -28.81 -18.71
CA TYR A 39 5.65 -27.78 -17.68
C TYR A 39 5.80 -26.39 -18.29
N GLU A 40 4.74 -25.59 -18.19
CA GLU A 40 4.73 -24.20 -18.64
C GLU A 40 4.86 -23.24 -17.45
N GLN A 41 5.75 -22.26 -17.57
CA GLN A 41 5.90 -21.21 -16.58
C GLN A 41 4.78 -20.15 -16.72
N ARG A 42 4.12 -19.82 -15.61
CA ARG A 42 3.07 -18.79 -15.55
C ARG A 42 3.30 -17.87 -14.35
N ALA A 43 3.35 -16.56 -14.59
CA ALA A 43 3.39 -15.59 -13.51
C ALA A 43 2.01 -15.46 -12.85
N PHE A 44 1.99 -15.26 -11.54
CA PHE A 44 0.78 -14.97 -10.77
C PHE A 44 1.00 -13.78 -9.83
N GLY A 45 -0.09 -13.24 -9.30
CA GLY A 45 -0.11 -12.03 -8.47
C GLY A 45 -0.73 -10.83 -9.20
N CYS A 46 -0.82 -9.70 -8.52
CA CYS A 46 -1.51 -8.53 -9.05
C CYS A 46 -0.63 -7.75 -10.03
N GLY A 47 -1.09 -7.54 -11.27
CA GLY A 47 -0.51 -6.60 -12.24
C GLY A 47 0.85 -6.96 -12.87
N PRO A 48 1.33 -6.14 -13.82
CA PRO A 48 2.64 -6.29 -14.47
C PRO A 48 3.79 -6.15 -13.47
N ASN A 49 5.03 -6.46 -13.89
CA ASN A 49 6.22 -6.37 -13.01
C ASN A 49 6.34 -4.99 -12.36
N GLY A 50 6.39 -4.95 -11.02
CA GLY A 50 6.59 -3.73 -10.23
C GLY A 50 5.44 -3.32 -9.31
N THR A 51 4.34 -4.07 -9.23
CA THR A 51 3.31 -3.84 -8.20
C THR A 51 3.86 -4.06 -6.79
N SER A 52 3.33 -3.28 -5.85
CA SER A 52 3.77 -3.28 -4.44
C SER A 52 3.51 -4.59 -3.71
N ASP A 53 4.31 -4.85 -2.68
CA ASP A 53 4.21 -6.05 -1.83
C ASP A 53 2.91 -6.11 -1.03
N GLN A 54 2.44 -4.94 -0.57
CA GLN A 54 1.16 -4.84 0.11
C GLN A 54 0.23 -3.89 -0.64
N LEU A 55 -0.97 -4.39 -0.89
CA LEU A 55 -2.03 -3.68 -1.59
C LEU A 55 -3.27 -3.71 -0.73
N GLY A 56 -4.05 -2.65 -0.74
CA GLY A 56 -5.21 -2.56 0.12
C GLY A 56 -6.10 -1.40 -0.24
N TRP A 57 -7.04 -1.13 0.66
CA TRP A 57 -7.87 0.06 0.57
C TRP A 57 -8.00 0.71 1.93
N ARG A 58 -8.42 1.96 1.90
CA ARG A 58 -8.80 2.67 3.11
C ARG A 58 -10.23 3.17 3.05
N GLU A 59 -10.96 3.12 4.16
CA GLU A 59 -12.31 3.70 4.26
C GLU A 59 -12.20 5.21 4.43
N LEU A 60 -12.94 5.99 3.64
CA LEU A 60 -13.01 7.45 3.80
C LEU A 60 -14.40 7.98 3.48
N ILE A 61 -14.86 8.96 4.26
CA ILE A 61 -16.09 9.67 3.97
C ILE A 61 -15.79 10.77 2.94
N ILE A 62 -16.45 10.69 1.79
CA ILE A 62 -16.36 11.70 0.73
C ILE A 62 -17.13 12.94 1.17
N THR A 63 -16.45 14.09 1.22
CA THR A 63 -17.09 15.38 1.54
C THR A 63 -17.56 16.11 0.27
N PRO A 64 -18.50 17.07 0.36
CA PRO A 64 -19.01 17.79 -0.82
C PRO A 64 -17.93 18.44 -1.70
N ASP A 65 -16.84 18.93 -1.12
CA ASP A 65 -15.71 19.54 -1.83
C ASP A 65 -14.83 18.52 -2.61
N MET A 66 -15.02 17.22 -2.33
CA MET A 66 -14.40 16.11 -3.07
C MET A 66 -15.22 15.69 -4.28
N VAL A 67 -16.48 16.12 -4.39
CA VAL A 67 -17.34 15.83 -5.56
C VAL A 67 -16.73 16.49 -6.80
N GLY A 68 -16.56 15.70 -7.86
CA GLY A 68 -15.87 16.13 -9.09
C GLY A 68 -14.34 15.95 -9.07
N ARG A 69 -13.76 15.43 -7.97
CA ARG A 69 -12.34 15.08 -7.89
C ARG A 69 -12.12 13.59 -8.13
N LYS A 70 -10.94 13.23 -8.65
CA LYS A 70 -10.50 11.82 -8.71
C LYS A 70 -10.14 11.36 -7.30
N VAL A 71 -10.77 10.26 -6.85
CA VAL A 71 -10.51 9.66 -5.53
C VAL A 71 -10.23 8.18 -5.73
N ALA A 72 -8.97 7.77 -5.59
CA ALA A 72 -8.65 6.35 -5.47
C ALA A 72 -8.39 6.03 -4.00
N GLN A 73 -9.17 5.12 -3.43
CA GLN A 73 -9.01 4.71 -2.03
C GLN A 73 -8.00 3.56 -1.88
N PHE A 74 -7.26 3.29 -2.96
CA PHE A 74 -6.28 2.23 -3.06
C PHE A 74 -4.98 2.62 -2.34
N VAL A 75 -4.47 1.68 -1.55
CA VAL A 75 -3.23 1.83 -0.79
C VAL A 75 -2.22 0.82 -1.32
N ALA A 76 -1.01 1.29 -1.62
CA ALA A 76 0.08 0.48 -2.13
C ALA A 76 1.38 0.80 -1.38
N PHE A 77 1.89 -0.18 -0.64
CA PHE A 77 3.14 -0.06 0.12
C PHE A 77 4.17 -1.06 -0.38
N GLU A 78 5.28 -0.52 -0.87
CA GLU A 78 6.47 -1.26 -1.27
C GLU A 78 7.43 -1.32 -0.09
N PHE A 79 7.75 -2.52 0.41
CA PHE A 79 8.59 -2.71 1.58
C PHE A 79 10.03 -2.99 1.19
N LYS A 80 10.96 -2.29 1.83
CA LYS A 80 12.40 -2.51 1.68
C LYS A 80 13.03 -2.79 3.04
N GLN A 81 13.99 -3.73 3.04
CA GLN A 81 14.66 -4.14 4.28
C GLN A 81 15.52 -3.05 4.89
N ASP A 82 16.17 -2.22 4.06
CA ASP A 82 17.04 -1.13 4.53
C ASP A 82 16.82 0.17 3.73
N LEU A 83 17.29 1.28 4.29
CA LEU A 83 17.20 2.61 3.68
C LEU A 83 18.06 2.77 2.42
N LYS A 84 19.00 1.85 2.16
CA LYS A 84 19.90 1.87 1.00
C LYS A 84 19.24 1.23 -0.22
N SER A 85 18.28 0.35 0.00
CA SER A 85 17.52 -0.35 -1.03
C SER A 85 16.59 0.62 -1.76
N LYS A 86 16.93 0.94 -3.01
CA LYS A 86 16.10 1.79 -3.86
C LYS A 86 14.96 0.97 -4.50
N PRO A 87 13.75 1.54 -4.64
CA PRO A 87 12.71 0.92 -5.46
C PRO A 87 13.21 0.81 -6.90
N THR A 88 12.86 -0.28 -7.58
CA THR A 88 13.13 -0.39 -9.01
C THR A 88 12.35 0.68 -9.79
N LYS A 89 12.78 1.00 -11.02
CA LYS A 89 12.05 1.95 -11.88
C LYS A 89 10.57 1.59 -12.04
N LYS A 90 10.26 0.29 -12.13
CA LYS A 90 8.88 -0.20 -12.27
C LYS A 90 8.06 0.01 -10.99
N GLN A 91 8.66 -0.22 -9.82
CA GLN A 91 8.02 0.03 -8.51
C GLN A 91 7.76 1.52 -8.29
N ALA A 92 8.73 2.37 -8.65
CA ALA A 92 8.56 3.82 -8.59
C ALA A 92 7.44 4.30 -9.52
N ASN A 93 7.37 3.78 -10.75
CA ASN A 93 6.30 4.08 -11.70
C ASN A 93 4.93 3.65 -11.16
N PHE A 94 4.80 2.44 -10.63
CA PHE A 94 3.55 1.95 -10.06
C PHE A 94 3.05 2.85 -8.90
N ILE A 95 3.95 3.21 -7.98
CA ILE A 95 3.62 4.13 -6.88
C ILE A 95 3.18 5.50 -7.43
N SER A 96 3.82 5.99 -8.48
CA SER A 96 3.44 7.25 -9.14
C SER A 96 2.06 7.17 -9.78
N GLU A 97 1.72 6.07 -10.45
CA GLU A 97 0.41 5.83 -11.04
C GLU A 97 -0.69 5.79 -9.98
N VAL A 98 -0.45 5.08 -8.86
CA VAL A 98 -1.38 5.04 -7.72
C VAL A 98 -1.65 6.45 -7.19
N LYS A 99 -0.59 7.26 -7.00
CA LYS A 99 -0.74 8.66 -6.57
C LYS A 99 -1.49 9.52 -7.58
N ALA A 100 -1.18 9.39 -8.88
CA ALA A 100 -1.82 10.15 -9.94
C ALA A 100 -3.32 9.81 -10.09
N ALA A 101 -3.71 8.58 -9.76
CA ALA A 101 -5.10 8.16 -9.71
C ALA A 101 -5.86 8.65 -8.45
N GLY A 102 -5.16 9.27 -7.49
CA GLY A 102 -5.72 9.77 -6.23
C GLY A 102 -5.54 8.83 -5.04
N GLY A 103 -4.66 7.82 -5.16
CA GLY A 103 -4.38 6.80 -4.16
C GLY A 103 -3.22 7.13 -3.21
N CYS A 104 -3.02 6.28 -2.20
CA CYS A 104 -1.89 6.38 -1.28
C CYS A 104 -0.80 5.39 -1.70
N GLY A 105 0.35 5.90 -2.15
CA GLY A 105 1.52 5.08 -2.50
C GLY A 105 2.76 5.52 -1.73
N ALA A 106 3.49 4.58 -1.13
CA ALA A 106 4.75 4.89 -0.45
C ALA A 106 5.74 3.73 -0.48
N VAL A 107 7.02 4.06 -0.34
CA VAL A 107 8.09 3.10 -0.04
C VAL A 107 8.29 3.12 1.48
N ILE A 108 8.26 1.95 2.09
CA ILE A 108 8.36 1.76 3.54
C ILE A 108 9.63 0.98 3.84
N PHE A 109 10.42 1.47 4.80
CA PHE A 109 11.74 0.94 5.11
C PHE A 109 11.80 0.30 6.50
N GLY A 110 12.50 -0.83 6.61
CA GLY A 110 12.94 -1.38 7.88
C GLY A 110 11.84 -2.06 8.71
N PRO A 111 12.21 -2.53 9.92
CA PRO A 111 11.36 -3.39 10.75
C PRO A 111 10.26 -2.63 11.53
N ALA A 112 10.31 -1.29 11.57
CA ALA A 112 9.34 -0.43 12.24
C ALA A 112 8.59 0.45 11.20
N PRO A 113 7.66 -0.11 10.44
CA PRO A 113 7.01 0.55 9.32
C PRO A 113 5.91 1.57 9.71
N GLU A 114 5.40 1.49 10.94
CA GLU A 114 4.18 2.17 11.37
C GLU A 114 4.25 3.70 11.19
N PRO A 115 5.30 4.42 11.66
CA PRO A 115 5.36 5.88 11.51
C PRO A 115 5.44 6.34 10.05
N GLN A 116 6.02 5.52 9.18
CA GLN A 116 6.14 5.82 7.74
C GLN A 116 4.78 5.66 7.05
N ILE A 117 4.01 4.65 7.45
CA ILE A 117 2.65 4.41 6.97
C ILE A 117 1.72 5.53 7.43
N GLU A 118 1.73 5.86 8.71
CA GLU A 118 0.93 6.97 9.27
C GLU A 118 1.23 8.28 8.54
N ARG A 119 2.50 8.60 8.35
CA ARG A 119 2.92 9.78 7.59
C ARG A 119 2.42 9.75 6.15
N ALA A 120 2.52 8.61 5.46
CA ALA A 120 2.06 8.48 4.08
C ALA A 120 0.54 8.68 3.97
N LEU A 121 -0.23 8.10 4.90
CA LEU A 121 -1.68 8.22 4.96
C LEU A 121 -2.11 9.65 5.27
N PHE A 122 -1.45 10.31 6.22
CA PHE A 122 -1.69 11.71 6.57
C PHE A 122 -1.38 12.66 5.41
N MET A 123 -0.26 12.42 4.71
CA MET A 123 0.13 13.25 3.57
C MET A 123 -0.84 13.08 2.39
N SER A 124 -1.38 11.89 2.16
CA SER A 124 -2.41 11.68 1.13
C SER A 124 -3.80 12.15 1.57
N SER A 125 -4.00 12.48 2.85
CA SER A 125 -5.23 13.07 3.37
C SER A 125 -5.14 14.58 3.59
N LYS A 126 -4.05 15.26 3.21
CA LYS A 126 -4.01 16.74 3.25
C LYS A 126 -5.10 17.30 2.33
N GLY A 127 -6.12 17.92 2.93
CA GLY A 127 -7.33 18.38 2.24
C GLY A 127 -8.51 17.39 2.27
N VAL A 128 -8.38 16.25 2.96
CA VAL A 128 -9.41 15.24 3.19
C VAL A 128 -9.70 15.19 4.69
N LYS A 129 -10.96 15.38 5.11
CA LYS A 129 -11.33 15.18 6.52
C LYS A 129 -11.26 13.70 6.84
N VAL A 130 -10.38 13.31 7.77
CA VAL A 130 -10.32 11.94 8.30
C VAL A 130 -11.33 11.86 9.44
N CYS A 131 -12.16 10.82 9.45
CA CYS A 131 -13.14 10.60 10.51
C CYS A 131 -12.43 10.30 11.84
N GLU A 132 -12.95 10.89 12.92
CA GLU A 132 -12.60 10.53 14.31
C GLU A 132 -13.18 9.16 14.69
#